data_AF-Q93K02-F1
#
_entry.id   AF-Q93K02-F1
#
_cell.length_a   1.000
_cell.length_b   1.000
_cell.length_c   1.000
_cell.angle_alpha   90.00
_cell.angle_beta   90.00
_cell.angle_gamma   90.00
#
_symmetry.space_group_name_H-M   'P 1'
#
loop_
_entity.id
_entity.type
_entity.pdbx_description
1 polymer ?
#
loop_
_entity_poly.entity_id
_entity_poly.type
_entity_poly.pdbx_seq_one_letter_code
_entity_poly.pdbx_strand_id
1 'polypeptide(L)'
;MDPKYAAELGVNIDDLLLSQPNSGEQGLEIAEMLIESAAVDIVVIDSVAALVPKAEIEGAIGDSHVGLQARLMSQALRKMAGSINNTNTLVIFINQLREKVGVMFG
;
A
#
# COMPACT_ATOMS: atom_id res chain seq x y z
N MET A 1 -6.29 -2.04 12.19
CA MET A 1 -5.23 -2.27 13.19
C MET A 1 -5.88 -2.42 14.56
N ASP A 2 -5.44 -3.38 15.36
CA ASP A 2 -5.78 -3.46 16.78
C ASP A 2 -4.71 -2.71 17.58
N PRO A 3 -5.01 -1.52 18.16
CA PRO A 3 -4.02 -0.75 18.91
C PRO A 3 -3.51 -1.45 20.16
N LYS A 4 -4.35 -2.29 20.79
CA LYS A 4 -3.96 -3.02 21.99
C LYS A 4 -2.91 -4.07 21.66
N TYR A 5 -3.16 -4.86 20.62
CA TYR A 5 -2.21 -5.86 20.16
C TYR A 5 -0.88 -5.24 19.70
N ALA A 6 -0.93 -4.11 18.98
CA ALA A 6 0.27 -3.40 18.57
C ALA A 6 1.09 -2.88 19.76
N ALA A 7 0.43 -2.35 20.80
CA ALA A 7 1.10 -1.91 22.03
C ALA A 7 1.76 -3.09 22.77
N GLU A 8 1.11 -4.26 22.81
CA GLU A 8 1.66 -5.49 23.39
C GLU A 8 2.92 -5.98 22.63
N LEU A 9 3.05 -5.65 21.35
CA LEU A 9 4.24 -5.91 20.53
C LEU A 9 5.32 -4.82 20.63
N GLY A 10 5.12 -3.79 21.45
CA GLY A 10 6.09 -2.71 21.69
C GLY A 10 6.00 -1.54 20.71
N VAL A 11 4.91 -1.43 19.95
CA VAL A 11 4.65 -0.25 19.09
C VAL A 11 4.23 0.93 19.97
N ASN A 12 4.83 2.11 19.75
CA ASN A 12 4.33 3.35 20.34
C ASN A 12 3.08 3.81 19.57
N ILE A 13 1.90 3.67 20.18
CA ILE A 13 0.62 4.01 19.54
C ILE A 13 0.41 5.53 19.42
N ASP A 14 0.95 6.31 20.36
CA ASP A 14 0.75 7.76 20.38
C ASP A 14 1.50 8.47 19.24
N ASP A 15 2.66 7.92 18.85
CA ASP A 15 3.51 8.44 17.76
C ASP A 15 3.22 7.76 16.41
N LEU A 16 2.34 6.75 16.37
CA LEU A 16 2.04 6.02 15.14
C LEU A 16 1.04 6.78 14.27
N LEU A 17 1.51 7.24 13.11
CA LEU A 17 0.63 7.78 12.08
C LEU A 17 -0.17 6.65 11.42
N LEU A 18 -1.50 6.76 11.47
CA LEU A 18 -2.42 5.81 10.85
C LEU A 18 -3.26 6.49 9.77
N SER A 19 -3.32 5.88 8.59
CA SER A 19 -4.20 6.31 7.50
C SER A 19 -5.09 5.14 7.04
N GLN A 20 -6.36 5.42 6.77
CA GLN A 20 -7.32 4.48 6.18
C GLN A 20 -7.84 5.07 4.86
N PRO A 21 -7.16 4.80 3.74
CA PRO A 21 -7.54 5.37 2.46
C PRO A 21 -8.80 4.68 1.90
N ASN A 22 -9.56 5.43 1.09
CA ASN A 22 -10.75 4.97 0.40
C ASN A 22 -10.43 4.33 -0.96
N SER A 23 -9.24 4.53 -1.52
CA SER A 23 -8.79 3.88 -2.76
C SER A 23 -7.28 3.62 -2.75
N GLY A 24 -6.82 2.75 -3.65
CA GLY A 24 -5.40 2.46 -3.83
C GLY A 24 -4.60 3.69 -4.23
N GLU A 25 -5.14 4.54 -5.11
CA GLU A 25 -4.53 5.82 -5.50
C GLU A 25 -4.34 6.73 -4.28
N GLN A 26 -5.41 6.91 -3.48
CA GLN A 26 -5.33 7.75 -2.29
C GLN A 26 -4.31 7.22 -1.29
N GLY A 27 -4.28 5.89 -1.07
CA GLY A 27 -3.32 5.28 -0.15
C GLY A 27 -1.87 5.51 -0.57
N LEU A 28 -1.58 5.35 -1.87
CA LEU A 28 -0.23 5.55 -2.41
C LEU A 28 0.16 7.03 -2.43
N GLU A 29 -0.77 7.95 -2.68
CA GLU A 29 -0.53 9.40 -2.61
C GLU A 29 -0.22 9.85 -1.18
N ILE A 30 -0.93 9.34 -0.18
CA ILE A 30 -0.63 9.61 1.24
C ILE A 30 0.76 9.09 1.60
N ALA A 31 1.09 7.86 1.21
CA ALA A 31 2.41 7.28 1.45
C ALA A 31 3.52 8.12 0.81
N GLU A 32 3.32 8.56 -0.44
CA GLU A 32 4.26 9.42 -1.14
C GLU A 32 4.45 10.77 -0.43
N MET A 33 3.38 11.46 -0.03
CA MET A 33 3.49 12.73 0.69
C MET A 33 4.27 12.59 2.00
N LEU A 34 4.06 11.48 2.74
CA LEU A 34 4.81 11.20 3.96
C LEU A 34 6.29 10.98 3.67
N ILE A 35 6.62 10.20 2.63
CA ILE A 35 8.00 9.96 2.20
C ILE A 35 8.66 11.28 1.79
N GLU A 36 8.02 12.08 0.94
CA GLU A 36 8.55 13.36 0.44
C GLU A 36 8.78 14.38 1.56
N SER A 37 7.97 14.33 2.61
CA SER A 37 8.14 15.21 3.77
C SER A 37 9.39 14.91 4.60
N ALA A 38 9.99 13.71 4.43
CA ALA A 38 11.04 13.17 5.30
C ALA A 38 10.65 13.15 6.80
N ALA A 39 9.35 13.18 7.12
CA ALA A 39 8.85 13.18 8.49
C ALA A 39 8.77 11.77 9.11
N VAL A 40 8.96 10.72 8.31
CA VAL A 40 8.84 9.33 8.74
C VAL A 40 10.04 8.52 8.27
N ASP A 41 10.58 7.69 9.15
CA ASP A 41 11.67 6.77 8.80
C ASP A 41 11.14 5.48 8.14
N ILE A 42 9.92 5.06 8.49
CA ILE A 42 9.31 3.81 8.03
C ILE A 42 7.86 4.06 7.62
N VAL A 43 7.48 3.55 6.45
CA VAL A 43 6.09 3.47 5.97
C VAL A 43 5.72 2.02 5.71
N VAL A 44 4.58 1.57 6.26
CA VAL A 44 4.04 0.22 6.03
C VAL A 44 2.70 0.33 5.33
N ILE A 45 2.55 -0.37 4.21
CA ILE A 45 1.30 -0.47 3.46
C ILE A 45 0.73 -1.87 3.65
N ASP A 46 -0.32 -1.96 4.46
CA ASP A 46 -1.06 -3.18 4.79
C ASP A 46 -2.48 -3.13 4.22
N SER A 47 -2.76 -3.68 3.04
CA SER A 47 -1.89 -4.50 2.18
C SER A 47 -2.03 -4.12 0.71
N VAL A 48 -1.10 -4.56 -0.15
CA VAL A 48 -1.14 -4.38 -1.61
C VAL A 48 -2.45 -4.92 -2.19
N ALA A 49 -2.93 -6.07 -1.69
CA ALA A 49 -4.19 -6.65 -2.13
C ALA A 49 -5.40 -5.75 -1.88
N ALA A 50 -5.33 -4.86 -0.88
CA ALA A 50 -6.37 -3.90 -0.52
C ALA A 50 -6.23 -2.54 -1.24
N LEU A 51 -5.17 -2.33 -2.04
CA LEU A 51 -5.03 -1.14 -2.89
C LEU A 51 -5.93 -1.28 -4.12
N VAL A 52 -7.24 -1.13 -3.90
CA VAL A 52 -8.26 -1.24 -4.96
C VAL A 52 -8.32 0.08 -5.74
N PRO A 53 -8.11 0.07 -7.07
CA PRO A 53 -8.21 1.27 -7.88
C PRO A 53 -9.60 1.91 -7.80
N LYS A 54 -9.67 3.23 -7.81
CA LYS A 54 -10.94 3.97 -7.72
C LYS A 54 -11.97 3.53 -8.77
N ALA A 55 -11.52 3.29 -10.00
CA ALA A 55 -12.41 2.82 -11.08
C ALA A 55 -13.03 1.45 -10.79
N GLU A 56 -12.33 0.57 -10.05
CA GLU A 56 -12.86 -0.72 -9.64
C GLU A 56 -13.86 -0.57 -8.47
N ILE A 57 -13.63 0.37 -7.56
CA ILE A 57 -14.56 0.70 -6.46
C ILE A 57 -15.87 1.30 -6.98
N GLU A 58 -15.79 2.15 -8.00
CA GLU A 58 -16.95 2.81 -8.62
C GLU A 58 -17.67 1.90 -9.64
N GLY A 59 -17.00 0.84 -10.10
CA GLY A 59 -17.56 -0.14 -11.02
C GLY A 59 -18.51 -1.13 -10.35
N ALA A 60 -19.17 -1.96 -11.17
CA ALA A 60 -20.00 -3.04 -10.66
C ALA A 60 -19.17 -4.29 -10.34
N ILE A 61 -19.62 -5.07 -9.36
CA ILE A 61 -19.03 -6.39 -9.09
C ILE A 61 -19.17 -7.26 -10.35
N GLY A 62 -18.04 -7.70 -10.89
CA GLY A 62 -17.97 -8.49 -12.12
C GLY A 62 -17.49 -7.71 -13.34
N ASP A 63 -17.32 -6.39 -13.24
CA ASP A 63 -16.71 -5.60 -14.31
C ASP A 63 -15.23 -5.95 -14.49
N SER A 64 -14.82 -6.09 -15.75
CA SER A 64 -13.46 -6.50 -16.11
C SER A 64 -12.49 -5.33 -16.04
N HIS A 65 -11.66 -5.31 -15.00
CA HIS A 65 -10.59 -4.32 -14.79
C HIS A 65 -9.20 -4.98 -14.88
N VAL A 66 -8.91 -5.58 -16.04
CA VAL A 66 -7.69 -6.39 -16.23
C VAL A 66 -6.42 -5.58 -15.97
N GLY A 67 -5.64 -5.99 -14.96
CA GLY A 67 -4.31 -5.44 -14.68
C GLY A 67 -4.28 -4.02 -14.15
N LEU A 68 -5.42 -3.46 -13.73
CA LEU A 68 -5.50 -2.07 -13.26
C LEU A 68 -4.63 -1.83 -12.02
N GLN A 69 -4.72 -2.71 -11.02
CA GLN A 69 -3.91 -2.66 -9.80
C GLN A 69 -2.40 -2.78 -10.12
N ALA A 70 -2.01 -3.66 -11.03
CA ALA A 70 -0.60 -3.84 -11.41
C ALA A 70 -0.02 -2.56 -12.07
N ARG A 71 -0.82 -1.88 -12.90
CA ARG A 71 -0.44 -0.60 -13.51
C ARG A 71 -0.32 0.52 -12.47
N LEU A 72 -1.29 0.62 -11.56
CA LEU A 72 -1.28 1.57 -10.45
C LEU A 72 0.01 1.41 -9.63
N MET A 73 0.31 0.18 -9.19
CA MET A 73 1.53 -0.13 -8.44
C MET A 73 2.81 0.22 -9.20
N SER A 74 2.89 -0.14 -10.49
CA SER A 74 4.06 0.15 -11.32
C SER A 74 4.30 1.66 -11.47
N GLN A 75 3.24 2.45 -11.58
CA GLN A 75 3.34 3.91 -11.66
C GLN A 75 3.77 4.51 -10.31
N ALA A 76 3.13 4.09 -9.21
CA ALA A 76 3.43 4.60 -7.88
C ALA A 76 4.87 4.27 -7.47
N LEU A 77 5.31 3.00 -7.61
CA LEU A 77 6.68 2.61 -7.27
C LEU A 77 7.73 3.38 -8.08
N ARG A 78 7.47 3.60 -9.38
CA ARG A 78 8.37 4.38 -10.23
C ARG A 78 8.52 5.82 -9.73
N LYS A 79 7.43 6.43 -9.28
CA LYS A 79 7.41 7.80 -8.77
C LYS A 79 8.09 7.88 -7.40
N MET A 80 7.72 6.99 -6.48
CA MET A 80 8.22 6.99 -5.10
C MET A 80 9.68 6.56 -4.96
N ALA A 81 10.23 5.71 -5.85
CA ALA A 81 11.58 5.17 -5.70
C ALA A 81 12.67 6.24 -5.51
N GLY A 82 12.56 7.37 -6.21
CA GLY A 82 13.47 8.50 -6.04
C GLY A 82 13.34 9.16 -4.67
N SER A 83 12.11 9.45 -4.26
CA SER A 83 11.80 10.08 -2.96
C SER A 83 12.21 9.18 -1.78
N ILE A 84 12.00 7.87 -1.89
CA ILE A 84 12.43 6.85 -0.91
C ILE A 84 13.94 6.94 -0.68
N ASN A 85 14.72 6.93 -1.77
CA ASN A 85 16.19 7.00 -1.68
C ASN A 85 16.67 8.34 -1.11
N ASN A 86 16.06 9.45 -1.52
CA ASN A 86 16.49 10.79 -1.11
C ASN A 86 16.16 11.11 0.36
N THR A 87 15.10 10.52 0.89
CA THR A 87 14.64 10.75 2.27
C THR A 87 15.15 9.70 3.25
N ASN A 88 15.82 8.65 2.75
CA ASN A 88 16.25 7.50 3.52
C ASN A 88 15.09 6.79 4.26
N THR A 89 13.90 6.80 3.64
CA THR A 89 12.70 6.16 4.19
C THR A 89 12.67 4.68 3.81
N LEU A 90 12.37 3.79 4.76
CA LEU A 90 12.08 2.39 4.48
C LEU A 90 10.58 2.21 4.16
N VAL A 91 10.26 1.63 3.00
CA VAL A 91 8.87 1.33 2.62
C VAL A 91 8.64 -0.18 2.58
N ILE A 92 7.66 -0.66 3.36
CA ILE A 92 7.29 -2.06 3.45
C ILE A 92 5.89 -2.25 2.86
N PHE A 93 5.78 -3.16 1.90
CA PHE A 93 4.50 -3.58 1.34
C PHE A 93 4.14 -4.98 1.86
N ILE A 94 3.02 -5.09 2.56
CA ILE A 94 2.44 -6.38 2.91
C ILE A 94 1.61 -6.85 1.72
N ASN A 95 1.82 -8.08 1.27
CA ASN A 95 1.05 -8.65 0.17
C ASN A 95 0.58 -10.07 0.50
N GLN A 96 -0.49 -10.47 -0.16
CA GLN A 96 -1.10 -11.79 -0.01
C GLN A 96 -0.62 -12.72 -1.13
N LEU A 97 -0.36 -13.97 -0.78
CA LEU A 97 -0.12 -15.01 -1.78
C LEU A 97 -1.45 -15.36 -2.47
N ARG A 98 -1.41 -15.52 -3.79
CA ARG A 98 -2.56 -16.01 -4.58
C ARG A 98 -2.12 -17.25 -5.36
N GLU A 99 -2.84 -18.35 -5.16
CA GLU A 99 -2.64 -19.55 -5.94
C GLU A 99 -3.19 -19.36 -7.36
N LYS A 100 -2.41 -19.77 -8.36
CA LYS A 100 -2.88 -19.78 -9.75
C LYS A 100 -3.59 -21.11 -10.02
N VAL A 101 -4.91 -21.08 -10.04
CA VAL A 101 -5.71 -22.25 -10.40
C VAL A 101 -5.42 -22.65 -11.84
N GLY A 102 -4.98 -23.89 -12.06
CA GLY A 102 -4.77 -24.47 -13.40
C GLY A 102 -3.36 -24.33 -13.98
N VAL A 103 -2.38 -23.83 -13.21
CA VAL A 103 -0.98 -23.76 -13.66
C VAL A 103 -0.17 -24.89 -13.03
N MET A 104 0.34 -25.81 -13.86
CA MET A 104 1.13 -26.98 -13.40
C MET A 104 2.60 -26.63 -13.13
N PHE A 105 3.10 -25.49 -13.65
CA PHE A 105 4.42 -24.93 -13.37
C PHE A 105 4.36 -23.40 -13.52
N GLY A 106 4.73 -22.65 -12.47
CA GLY A 106 4.83 -21.18 -12.46
C GLY A 106 3.89 -20.45 -11.52
#